data_AF-A0ABD2PR76-F1
#
_entry.id   AF-A0ABD2PR76-F1
#
_cell.length_a   1.000
_cell.length_b   1.000
_cell.length_c   1.000
_cell.angle_alpha   90.00
_cell.angle_beta   90.00
_cell.angle_gamma   90.00
#
_symmetry.space_group_name_H-M   'P 1'
#
loop_
_entity.id
_entity.type
_entity.pdbx_description
1 polymer ?
#
loop_
_entity_poly.entity_id
_entity_poly.type
_entity_poly.pdbx_seq_one_letter_code
_entity_poly.pdbx_strand_id
1 'polypeptide(L)' 'EFCKSIDSMCEVHETADSKCCSPMVCNTSKRYGKCAKCADKGNLCSSNTECCGKRCHDGRCK' A
#
# COMPACT_ATOMS: atom_id res chain seq x y z
N GLU A 1 -17.01 1.22 8.80
CA GLU A 1 -16.20 0.66 7.70
C GLU A 1 -15.10 -0.19 8.32
N PHE A 2 -14.95 -1.46 7.91
CA PHE A 2 -13.93 -2.35 8.46
C PHE A 2 -12.63 -2.13 7.67
N CYS A 3 -11.67 -1.40 8.23
CA CYS A 3 -10.36 -1.20 7.61
C CYS A 3 -9.28 -1.95 8.39
N LYS A 4 -8.21 -2.35 7.70
CA LYS A 4 -7.11 -3.12 8.28
C LYS A 4 -6.10 -2.20 8.95
N SER A 5 -5.66 -2.55 10.16
CA SER A 5 -4.63 -1.81 10.91
C SER A 5 -3.24 -2.05 10.34
N ILE A 6 -2.25 -1.29 10.80
CA ILE A 6 -0.84 -1.48 10.42
C ILE A 6 -0.40 -2.94 10.64
N ASP A 7 0.42 -3.46 9.73
CA ASP A 7 0.92 -4.85 9.66
C ASP A 7 -0.14 -5.93 9.41
N SER A 8 -1.43 -5.58 9.36
CA SER A 8 -2.48 -6.51 8.94
C SER A 8 -2.33 -6.87 7.47
N MET A 9 -2.67 -8.11 7.15
CA MET A 9 -2.64 -8.62 5.78
C MET A 9 -3.72 -7.92 4.91
N CYS A 10 -3.33 -7.54 3.70
CA CYS A 10 -4.20 -6.98 2.66
C CYS A 10 -3.99 -7.74 1.35
N GLU A 11 -5.05 -7.85 0.54
CA GLU A 11 -5.03 -8.58 -0.73
C GLU A 11 -4.93 -7.63 -1.93
N VAL A 12 -4.22 -8.06 -2.98
CA VAL A 12 -3.90 -7.23 -4.15
C VAL A 12 -5.07 -7.13 -5.14
N HIS A 13 -6.01 -8.08 -5.10
CA HIS A 13 -7.11 -8.17 -6.06
C HIS A 13 -8.40 -7.62 -5.46
N GLU A 14 -8.78 -6.43 -5.94
CA GLU A 14 -10.14 -5.89 -6.02
C GLU A 14 -11.17 -6.45 -5.03
N THR A 15 -11.23 -5.87 -3.83
CA THR A 15 -12.49 -5.57 -3.16
C THR A 15 -12.26 -4.39 -2.22
N ALA A 16 -13.19 -3.44 -2.19
CA ALA A 16 -13.13 -2.25 -1.35
C ALA A 16 -13.05 -2.56 0.17
N ASP A 17 -13.24 -3.83 0.56
CA ASP A 17 -13.18 -4.36 1.93
C ASP A 17 -11.74 -4.71 2.41
N SER A 18 -10.76 -4.70 1.51
CA SER A 18 -9.33 -4.93 1.84
C SER A 18 -8.53 -3.62 1.97
N LYS A 19 -9.22 -2.50 2.21
CA LYS A 19 -8.56 -1.19 2.37
C LYS A 19 -7.88 -1.10 3.73
N CYS A 20 -6.56 -0.89 3.70
CA CYS A 20 -5.84 -0.42 4.87
C CYS A 20 -6.49 0.88 5.37
N CYS A 21 -6.54 1.07 6.70
CA CYS A 21 -7.12 2.29 7.25
C CYS A 21 -6.36 3.51 6.74
N SER A 22 -7.05 4.45 6.10
CA SER A 22 -6.44 5.71 5.64
C SER A 22 -5.72 6.39 6.81
N PRO A 23 -4.48 6.90 6.65
CA PRO A 23 -3.74 7.09 5.39
C PRO A 23 -2.79 5.93 4.99
N MET A 24 -3.03 4.71 5.45
CA MET A 24 -2.17 3.56 5.16
C MET A 24 -2.36 3.02 3.75
N VAL A 25 -1.32 2.40 3.21
CA VAL A 25 -1.28 1.74 1.91
C VAL A 25 -0.98 0.25 2.07
N CYS A 26 -1.35 -0.55 1.08
CA CYS A 26 -1.05 -1.99 1.07
C CYS A 26 0.29 -2.23 0.37
N ASN A 27 1.30 -2.69 1.10
CA ASN A 27 2.61 -3.05 0.56
C ASN A 27 2.57 -4.45 -0.03
N THR A 28 2.37 -4.53 -1.34
CA THR A 28 2.17 -5.77 -2.07
C THR A 28 3.48 -6.32 -2.61
N SER A 29 4.07 -7.31 -1.95
CA SER A 29 5.27 -7.95 -2.50
C SER A 29 4.94 -9.01 -3.57
N LYS A 30 3.78 -9.69 -3.49
CA LYS A 30 3.33 -10.75 -4.43
C LYS A 30 1.78 -10.88 -4.46
N ARG A 31 1.22 -12.04 -4.07
CA ARG A 31 -0.24 -12.30 -3.95
C ARG A 31 -0.89 -11.67 -2.71
N TYR A 32 -0.09 -11.38 -1.70
CA TYR A 32 -0.52 -10.77 -0.45
C TYR A 32 0.38 -9.57 -0.14
N GLY A 33 -0.16 -8.61 0.58
CA GLY A 33 0.55 -7.45 1.12
C GLY A 33 0.27 -7.23 2.59
N LYS A 34 0.90 -6.20 3.15
CA LYS A 34 0.63 -5.72 4.51
C LYS A 34 0.31 -4.25 4.51
N CYS A 35 -0.57 -3.83 5.41
CA CYS A 35 -0.85 -2.43 5.62
C CYS A 35 0.33 -1.73 6.25
N ALA A 36 0.83 -0.69 5.59
CA ALA A 36 1.94 0.11 6.03
C ALA A 36 1.58 1.60 5.93
N LYS A 37 2.28 2.44 6.67
CA LYS A 37 2.11 3.90 6.56
C LYS A 37 2.58 4.45 5.22
N CYS A 38 3.42 3.70 4.52
CA CYS A 38 3.99 4.08 3.24
C CYS A 38 4.39 2.84 2.43
N ALA A 39 4.48 3.02 1.12
CA ALA A 39 4.84 2.04 0.12
C ALA A 39 6.36 1.86 0.02
N ASP A 40 6.80 0.63 0.26
CA ASP A 40 8.19 0.22 0.01
C ASP A 40 8.58 0.33 -1.47
N LYS A 41 9.88 0.39 -1.71
CA LYS A 41 10.45 0.41 -3.07
C LYS A 41 9.91 -0.75 -3.92
N GLY A 42 9.46 -0.43 -5.12
CA GLY A 42 8.92 -1.38 -6.09
C GLY A 42 7.40 -1.59 -6.00
N ASN A 43 6.76 -1.20 -4.89
CA ASN A 43 5.30 -1.20 -4.76
C ASN A 43 4.67 -0.11 -5.61
N LEU A 44 3.39 -0.30 -5.91
CA LEU A 44 2.58 0.66 -6.64
C LEU A 44 2.37 1.94 -5.82
N CYS A 45 2.33 3.07 -6.51
CA CYS A 45 2.03 4.38 -5.93
C CYS A 45 1.31 5.25 -6.95
N SER A 46 0.42 6.13 -6.47
CA SER A 46 -0.16 7.20 -7.28
C SER A 46 0.52 8.55 -6.99
N SER A 47 1.13 8.67 -5.82
CA SER A 47 1.64 9.93 -5.27
C SER A 47 3.00 9.73 -4.61
N ASN A 48 3.87 10.75 -4.67
CA ASN A 48 5.16 10.72 -3.98
C ASN A 48 5.02 10.47 -2.48
N THR A 49 4.00 11.05 -1.84
CA THR A 49 3.74 10.93 -0.40
C THR A 49 3.34 9.53 0.05
N GLU A 50 2.89 8.68 -0.86
CA GLU A 50 2.59 7.28 -0.55
C GLU A 50 3.86 6.47 -0.37
N CYS A 51 4.97 6.84 -1.04
CA CYS A 51 6.23 6.11 -0.95
C CYS A 51 7.04 6.48 0.30
N CYS A 52 7.66 5.49 0.95
CA CYS A 52 8.53 5.76 2.10
C CYS A 52 9.73 6.66 1.73
N GLY A 53 10.26 6.50 0.52
CA GLY A 53 11.32 7.35 -0.06
C GLY A 53 10.82 8.67 -0.67
N LYS A 54 9.52 8.99 -0.54
CA LYS A 54 8.86 10.15 -1.14
C LYS A 54 9.05 10.29 -2.66
N ARG A 55 9.26 9.17 -3.36
CA ARG A 55 9.57 9.14 -4.79
C ARG A 55 8.76 8.06 -5.49
N CYS A 56 7.66 8.48 -6.10
CA CYS A 56 6.85 7.70 -7.01
C CYS A 56 7.29 8.03 -8.44
N HIS A 57 7.74 7.02 -9.19
CA HIS A 57 8.20 7.18 -10.56
C HIS A 57 7.71 5.99 -11.39
N ASP A 58 7.02 6.28 -12.49
CA ASP A 58 6.42 5.27 -13.36
C ASP A 58 5.40 4.37 -12.62
N GLY A 59 4.58 4.99 -11.75
CA GLY A 59 3.57 4.29 -10.94
C GLY A 59 4.15 3.38 -9.84
N ARG A 60 5.46 3.47 -9.55
CA ARG A 60 6.14 2.66 -8.53
C ARG A 60 7.07 3.47 -7.63
N CYS A 61 7.18 3.07 -6.37
CA CYS A 61 8.13 3.66 -5.44
C CYS A 61 9.57 3.29 -5.82
N LYS A 62 10.49 4.26 -5.73
CA LYS A 62 11.91 4.09 -6.08
C LYS A 62 12.84 4.24 -4.90
#